data_AF-A0A562CYW7-F1
#
_entry.id   AF-A0A562CYW7-F1
#
_cell.length_a   1.000
_cell.length_b   1.000
_cell.length_c   1.000
_cell.angle_alpha   90.00
_cell.angle_beta   90.00
_cell.angle_gamma   90.00
#
_symmetry.space_group_name_H-M   'P 1'
#
loop_
_entity.id
_entity.type
_entity.pdbx_description
1 polymer ?
#
loop_
_entity_poly.entity_id
_entity_poly.type
_entity_poly.pdbx_seq_one_letter_code
_entity_poly.pdbx_strand_id
1 'polypeptide(L)'
;MNLHDWIDELCDVLDIEAEADEGLLVDLSGITRDNVHPAAGVVTAFLLGFAAAEQGANPEEVEQLAARAQGLAESWDRPAGAKDEVDEDVEFEELADADYEDSDSLV
;
A
#
# COMPACT_ATOMS: atom_id res chain seq x y z
N MET A 1 18.68 7.56 22.77
CA MET A 1 18.34 6.26 22.17
C MET A 1 18.23 6.50 20.69
N ASN A 2 19.13 5.91 19.92
CA ASN A 2 19.15 5.97 18.45
C ASN A 2 18.20 4.91 17.87
N LEU A 3 17.90 4.99 16.57
CA LEU A 3 17.10 3.99 15.86
C LEU A 3 17.77 2.61 15.90
N HIS A 4 19.11 2.53 15.72
CA HIS A 4 19.86 1.30 15.90
C HIS A 4 19.62 0.63 17.27
N ASP A 5 19.72 1.40 18.37
CA ASP A 5 19.46 0.87 19.72
C ASP A 5 18.04 0.30 19.87
N TRP A 6 17.06 0.95 19.21
CA TRP A 6 15.68 0.49 19.22
C TRP A 6 15.49 -0.80 18.41
N ILE A 7 16.16 -0.92 17.26
CA ILE A 7 16.11 -2.11 16.42
C ILE A 7 16.68 -3.31 17.16
N ASP A 8 17.84 -3.15 17.81
CA ASP A 8 18.49 -4.21 18.58
C ASP A 8 17.56 -4.70 19.72
N GLU A 9 17.02 -3.79 20.53
CA GLU A 9 16.06 -4.13 21.61
C GLU A 9 14.78 -4.79 21.07
N LEU A 10 14.29 -4.35 19.90
CA LEU A 10 13.11 -4.94 19.28
C LEU A 10 13.40 -6.37 18.78
N CYS A 11 14.57 -6.59 18.17
CA CYS A 11 15.01 -7.92 17.74
C CYS A 11 15.10 -8.87 18.95
N ASP A 12 15.66 -8.40 20.07
CA ASP A 12 15.72 -9.17 21.32
C ASP A 12 14.32 -9.53 21.86
N VAL A 13 13.37 -8.59 21.84
CA VAL A 13 11.99 -8.82 22.29
C VAL A 13 11.25 -9.82 21.39
N LEU A 14 11.52 -9.78 20.08
CA LEU A 14 10.86 -10.62 19.09
C LEU A 14 11.56 -11.97 18.87
N ASP A 15 12.73 -12.19 19.48
CA ASP A 15 13.57 -13.39 19.31
C ASP A 15 13.94 -13.64 17.84
N ILE A 16 14.43 -12.58 17.17
CA ILE A 16 14.87 -12.64 15.77
C ILE A 16 16.31 -12.16 15.60
N GLU A 17 17.03 -12.83 14.72
CA GLU A 17 18.34 -12.39 14.23
C GLU A 17 18.15 -11.68 12.88
N ALA A 18 17.95 -10.36 12.92
CA ALA A 18 17.73 -9.53 11.74
C ALA A 18 18.59 -8.27 11.77
N GLU A 19 19.07 -7.86 10.60
CA GLU A 19 19.72 -6.57 10.38
C GLU A 19 18.85 -5.76 9.42
N ALA A 20 18.45 -4.56 9.83
CA ALA A 20 17.63 -3.66 9.03
C ALA A 20 18.47 -2.50 8.52
N ASP A 21 18.55 -2.33 7.20
CA ASP A 21 19.12 -1.13 6.60
C ASP A 21 18.12 0.03 6.77
N GLU A 22 18.38 0.85 7.79
CA GLU A 22 17.55 2.00 8.12
C GLU A 22 17.44 3.00 6.96
N GLY A 23 18.54 3.24 6.24
CA GLY A 23 18.58 4.21 5.15
C GLY A 23 17.71 3.75 3.99
N LEU A 24 17.89 2.49 3.57
CA LEU A 24 17.08 1.87 2.53
C LEU A 24 15.59 1.87 2.88
N LEU A 25 15.23 1.50 4.11
CA LEU A 25 13.82 1.46 4.54
C LEU A 25 13.19 2.86 4.61
N VAL A 26 13.92 3.86 5.10
CA VAL A 26 13.45 5.24 5.17
C VAL A 26 13.22 5.81 3.77
N ASP A 27 14.18 5.61 2.86
CA ASP A 27 14.10 6.12 1.49
C ASP A 27 12.95 5.46 0.72
N LEU A 28 12.84 4.13 0.77
CA LEU A 28 11.76 3.39 0.11
C LEU A 28 10.38 3.77 0.68
N SER A 29 10.29 3.95 2.00
CA SER A 29 9.05 4.39 2.65
C SER A 29 8.64 5.79 2.20
N GLY A 30 9.60 6.68 2.00
CA GLY A 30 9.37 8.02 1.45
C GLY A 30 8.83 7.97 0.02
N ILE A 31 9.52 7.25 -0.86
CA ILE A 31 9.15 7.11 -2.29
C ILE A 31 7.72 6.56 -2.43
N THR A 32 7.41 5.49 -1.71
CA THR A 32 6.08 4.85 -1.77
C THR A 32 5.00 5.74 -1.17
N ARG A 33 5.27 6.42 -0.07
CA ARG A 33 4.35 7.41 0.52
C ARG A 33 4.00 8.53 -0.46
N ASP A 34 5.00 9.05 -1.15
CA ASP A 34 4.84 10.23 -2.02
C ASP A 34 4.25 9.87 -3.39
N ASN A 35 4.54 8.68 -3.91
CA ASN A 35 4.08 8.27 -5.25
C ASN A 35 2.80 7.42 -5.23
N VAL A 36 2.50 6.68 -4.16
CA VAL A 36 1.42 5.68 -4.14
C VAL A 36 0.26 6.10 -3.25
N HIS A 37 0.49 6.19 -1.94
CA HIS A 37 -0.53 6.50 -0.94
C HIS A 37 0.13 6.91 0.38
N PRO A 38 -0.45 7.80 1.20
CA PRO A 38 0.14 8.21 2.48
C PRO A 38 0.53 7.07 3.44
N ALA A 39 -0.17 5.93 3.36
CA ALA A 39 0.11 4.73 4.17
C ALA A 39 1.07 3.72 3.51
N ALA A 40 1.44 3.93 2.23
CA ALA A 40 2.18 2.95 1.46
C ALA A 40 3.54 2.62 2.06
N GLY A 41 4.25 3.59 2.64
CA GLY A 41 5.56 3.33 3.26
C GLY A 41 5.54 2.25 4.34
N VAL A 42 4.58 2.30 5.26
CA VAL A 42 4.45 1.29 6.33
C VAL A 42 4.09 -0.08 5.76
N VAL A 43 3.17 -0.12 4.78
CA VAL A 43 2.76 -1.35 4.13
C VAL A 43 3.93 -1.97 3.34
N THR A 44 4.68 -1.15 2.61
CA THR A 44 5.84 -1.59 1.84
C THR A 44 6.95 -2.12 2.75
N ALA A 45 7.28 -1.44 3.85
CA ALA A 45 8.29 -1.90 4.80
C ALA A 45 7.94 -3.27 5.39
N PHE A 46 6.67 -3.46 5.80
CA PHE A 46 6.19 -4.75 6.30
C PHE A 46 6.30 -5.87 5.25
N LEU A 47 5.84 -5.61 4.03
CA LEU A 47 5.86 -6.61 2.96
C LEU A 47 7.27 -6.90 2.45
N LEU A 48 8.18 -5.93 2.44
CA LEU A 48 9.58 -6.15 2.09
C LEU A 48 10.24 -7.09 3.10
N GLY A 49 10.06 -6.84 4.41
CA GLY A 49 10.56 -7.72 5.46
C GLY A 49 9.95 -9.12 5.38
N PHE A 50 8.64 -9.22 5.15
CA PHE A 50 7.97 -10.51 4.95
C PHE A 50 8.52 -11.27 3.73
N ALA A 51 8.68 -10.61 2.60
CA ALA A 51 9.20 -11.21 1.37
C ALA A 51 10.67 -11.64 1.52
N ALA A 52 11.49 -10.86 2.24
CA ALA A 52 12.86 -11.21 2.55
C ALA A 52 12.93 -12.50 3.38
N ALA A 53 12.10 -12.60 4.44
CA ALA A 53 12.02 -13.79 5.28
C ALA A 53 11.49 -15.01 4.52
N GLU A 54 10.42 -14.84 3.72
CA GLU A 54 9.83 -15.90 2.91
C GLU A 54 10.82 -16.47 1.88
N GLN A 55 11.68 -15.62 1.31
CA GLN A 55 12.66 -16.01 0.31
C GLN A 55 14.02 -16.42 0.90
N GLY A 56 14.22 -16.25 2.22
CA GLY A 56 15.54 -16.45 2.85
C GLY A 56 16.61 -15.53 2.25
N ALA A 57 16.23 -14.30 1.92
CA ALA A 57 17.06 -13.34 1.19
C ALA A 57 18.26 -12.89 2.01
N ASN A 58 19.43 -12.83 1.38
CA ASN A 58 20.59 -12.13 1.92
C ASN A 58 20.49 -10.61 1.72
N PRO A 59 21.39 -9.79 2.31
CA PRO A 59 21.32 -8.32 2.18
C PRO A 59 21.26 -7.82 0.73
N GLU A 60 22.06 -8.38 -0.17
CA GLU A 60 22.04 -7.98 -1.59
C GLU A 60 20.72 -8.36 -2.30
N GLU A 61 20.06 -9.44 -1.89
CA GLU A 61 18.75 -9.85 -2.39
C GLU A 61 17.63 -8.96 -1.82
N VAL A 62 17.75 -8.49 -0.57
CA VAL A 62 16.84 -7.50 0.02
C VAL A 62 16.91 -6.18 -0.75
N GLU A 63 18.10 -5.70 -1.11
CA GLU A 63 18.27 -4.53 -1.96
C GLU A 63 17.57 -4.70 -3.32
N GLN A 64 17.66 -5.90 -3.93
CA GLN A 64 16.97 -6.19 -5.19
C GLN A 64 15.45 -6.21 -5.04
N LEU A 65 14.92 -6.73 -3.92
CA LEU A 65 13.49 -6.68 -3.62
C LEU A 65 13.03 -5.23 -3.42
N ALA A 66 13.81 -4.43 -2.70
CA ALA A 66 13.56 -3.00 -2.51
C ALA A 66 13.57 -2.25 -3.84
N ALA A 67 14.52 -2.52 -4.73
CA ALA A 67 14.60 -1.91 -6.05
C ALA A 67 13.36 -2.22 -6.92
N ARG A 68 12.81 -3.44 -6.83
CA ARG A 68 11.56 -3.81 -7.51
C ARG A 68 10.37 -3.04 -6.95
N ALA A 69 10.27 -2.93 -5.63
CA ALA A 69 9.22 -2.15 -4.95
C ALA A 69 9.31 -0.66 -5.29
N GLN A 70 10.51 -0.10 -5.33
CA GLN A 70 10.78 1.26 -5.77
C GLN A 70 10.32 1.47 -7.21
N GLY A 71 10.73 0.60 -8.14
CA GLY A 71 10.32 0.71 -9.55
C GLY A 71 8.81 0.64 -9.75
N LEU A 72 8.11 -0.18 -8.95
CA LEU A 72 6.65 -0.21 -8.92
C LEU A 72 6.07 1.12 -8.42
N ALA A 73 6.61 1.70 -7.35
CA ALA A 73 6.15 2.96 -6.80
C ALA A 73 6.39 4.14 -7.75
N GLU A 74 7.55 4.20 -8.40
CA GLU A 74 7.90 5.27 -9.35
C GLU A 74 7.09 5.22 -10.64
N SER A 75 6.66 4.03 -11.07
CA SER A 75 5.79 3.86 -12.25
C SER A 75 4.30 3.90 -11.93
N TRP A 76 3.95 4.19 -10.67
CA TRP A 76 2.56 4.18 -10.22
C TRP A 76 1.77 5.37 -10.78
N ASP A 77 0.84 5.10 -11.70
CA ASP A 77 0.12 6.10 -12.49
C ASP A 77 -0.99 6.85 -11.70
N ARG A 78 -1.04 6.65 -10.38
CA ARG A 78 -2.01 7.28 -9.48
C ARG A 78 -1.31 8.05 -8.37
N PRO A 79 -1.27 9.40 -8.41
CA PRO A 79 -0.52 10.19 -7.45
C PRO A 79 -1.07 10.03 -6.02
N ALA A 80 -0.18 10.08 -5.03
CA ALA A 80 -0.57 9.96 -3.64
C ALA A 80 -1.62 11.01 -3.24
N GLY A 81 -2.65 10.57 -2.53
CA GLY A 81 -3.76 11.45 -2.12
C GLY A 81 -4.78 11.73 -3.22
N ALA A 82 -4.67 11.08 -4.39
CA ALA A 82 -5.81 10.93 -5.29
C ALA A 82 -6.99 10.38 -4.48
N LYS A 83 -8.11 11.13 -4.46
CA LYS A 83 -9.34 10.62 -3.85
C LYS A 83 -9.66 9.29 -4.53
N ASP A 84 -10.10 8.33 -3.75
CA ASP A 84 -10.85 7.23 -4.34
C ASP A 84 -11.98 7.89 -5.14
N GLU A 85 -12.02 7.59 -6.44
CA GLU A 85 -13.26 7.71 -7.17
C GLU A 85 -14.20 6.87 -6.33
N VAL A 86 -14.99 7.55 -5.50
CA VAL A 86 -16.21 6.99 -4.98
C VAL A 86 -16.85 6.50 -6.28
N ASP A 87 -17.03 5.18 -6.42
CA ASP A 87 -18.17 4.72 -7.20
C ASP A 87 -19.31 5.54 -6.61
N GLU A 88 -19.66 6.64 -7.26
CA GLU A 88 -20.91 7.32 -6.97
C GLU A 88 -21.88 6.20 -7.21
N ASP A 89 -22.34 5.58 -6.11
CA ASP A 89 -23.48 4.71 -6.09
C ASP A 89 -24.51 5.48 -6.91
N VAL A 90 -24.67 5.06 -8.17
CA VAL A 90 -25.62 5.68 -9.08
C VAL A 90 -26.92 5.57 -8.33
N GLU A 91 -27.39 6.67 -7.74
CA GLU A 91 -28.59 6.64 -6.95
C GLU A 91 -29.68 6.17 -7.89
N PHE A 92 -30.14 4.94 -7.65
CA PHE A 92 -31.21 4.27 -8.38
C PHE A 92 -32.56 5.03 -8.28
N GLU A 93 -32.56 6.23 -7.67
CA GLU A 93 -33.74 7.09 -7.52
C GLU A 93 -34.25 7.65 -8.85
N GLU A 94 -33.44 7.72 -9.92
CA GLU A 94 -33.91 8.18 -11.24
C GLU A 94 -34.67 7.09 -12.04
N LEU A 95 -34.87 5.88 -11.49
CA LEU A 95 -35.77 4.86 -12.06
C LEU A 95 -37.19 4.90 -11.45
N ALA A 96 -37.40 5.64 -10.37
CA ALA A 96 -38.71 5.75 -9.72
C ALA A 96 -39.66 6.76 -10.40
N ASP A 97 -39.12 7.66 -11.23
CA ASP A 97 -39.89 8.65 -12.02
C ASP A 97 -40.26 8.14 -13.42
N ALA A 98 -40.01 6.86 -13.73
CA ALA A 98 -40.71 6.20 -14.83
C ALA A 98 -42.18 6.02 -14.42
N ASP A 99 -42.97 7.08 -14.65
CA ASP A 99 -44.42 7.07 -14.68
C ASP A 99 -44.84 5.94 -15.64
N TYR A 100 -45.06 4.75 -15.10
CA TYR A 100 -45.87 3.74 -15.75
C TYR A 100 -47.28 4.30 -15.70
N GLU A 101 -47.63 5.13 -16.69
CA GLU A 101 -49.03 5.40 -17.04
C GLU A 101 -49.68 4.04 -17.30
N ASP A 102 -50.27 3.46 -16.25
CA ASP A 102 -51.19 2.34 -16.31
C ASP A 102 -52.48 2.86 -16.96
N SER A 103 -52.41 3.06 -18.27
CA SER A 103 -53.53 3.37 -19.15
C SER A 103 -53.40 2.56 -20.43
N ASP A 104 -53.39 1.24 -20.32
CA ASP A 104 -53.99 0.41 -21.37
C ASP A 104 -54.64 -0.87 -20.83
N SER A 105 -55.37 -0.72 -19.73
CA SER A 105 -56.41 -1.67 -19.35
C SER A 105 -57.77 -1.09 -19.74
N LEU A 106 -58.45 -1.81 -20.64
CA LEU A 106 -59.80 -1.61 -21.22
C LEU A 106 -59.85 -0.74 -22.49
N VAL A 107 -59.77 -1.36 -23.68
CA VAL A 107 -60.90 -1.97 -24.45
C VAL A 107 -60.37 -2.96 -25.48
#